data_AF-A0A6I8UTE6-F1
#
_entry.id   AF-A0A6I8UTE6-F1
#
_cell.length_a   1.000
_cell.length_b   1.000
_cell.length_c   1.000
_cell.angle_alpha   90.00
_cell.angle_beta   90.00
_cell.angle_gamma   90.00
#
_symmetry.space_group_name_H-M   'P 1'
#
loop_
_entity.id
_entity.type
_entity.pdbx_description
1 polymer ?
#
loop_
_entity_poly.entity_id
_entity_poly.type
_entity_poly.pdbx_seq_one_letter_code
_entity_poly.pdbx_strand_id
1 'polypeptide(L)'
;MLPQDRKILRQHTRQNQSSNQTGASRRVGGKSGTPNRYNNHHSKMSANSKADPISLSFHDSCLRMSDVQLLHGPRWLNDQILSFYYEYLTHVKYKTNDDIVFIAPEVTQCMKYMDDQELEQLMDENKATRKPFIFFALNDNMTFEAGGTHWSLLVFSRPEKTFYHFDSYGNNNTSNSVELMNKVKETMDMRSAKFRPMRCLQQANGYDCGIHVICMTDHIADYLNRYEVIDGLPPLQVDTVKAKRTELLKLILSLGGKD
;
A
#
# COMPACT_ATOMS: atom_id res chain seq x y z
N MET A 1 -27.27 5.17 3.63
CA MET A 1 -27.46 5.84 4.94
C MET A 1 -27.45 7.35 4.73
N LEU A 2 -28.23 8.07 5.54
CA LEU A 2 -28.76 9.43 5.30
C LEU A 2 -27.76 10.58 5.59
N PRO A 3 -28.00 11.81 5.10
CA PRO A 3 -27.04 12.91 5.01
C PRO A 3 -26.59 13.63 6.30
N GLN A 4 -26.81 13.07 7.50
CA GLN A 4 -26.53 13.77 8.76
C GLN A 4 -25.14 13.49 9.38
N ASP A 5 -24.39 12.49 8.90
CA ASP A 5 -23.09 12.12 9.49
C ASP A 5 -21.88 12.92 8.94
N ARG A 6 -22.10 13.89 8.03
CA ARG A 6 -21.03 14.73 7.45
C ARG A 6 -20.61 15.92 8.31
N LYS A 7 -21.23 16.17 9.46
CA LYS A 7 -20.96 17.37 10.28
C LYS A 7 -20.02 17.17 11.45
N ILE A 8 -19.65 15.93 11.81
CA ILE A 8 -18.79 15.67 12.99
C ILE A 8 -17.29 15.70 12.63
N LEU A 9 -16.91 15.54 11.36
CA LEU A 9 -15.50 15.55 10.95
C LEU A 9 -14.89 16.94 10.70
N ARG A 10 -15.69 18.02 10.76
CA ARG A 10 -15.22 19.40 10.55
C ARG A 10 -14.85 20.16 11.83
N GLN A 11 -15.05 19.57 13.01
CA GLN A 11 -14.75 20.23 14.29
C GLN A 11 -13.35 19.91 14.85
N HIS A 12 -12.68 18.85 14.39
CA HIS A 12 -11.31 18.53 14.87
C HIS A 12 -10.18 19.25 14.11
N THR A 13 -10.48 19.99 13.03
CA THR A 13 -9.47 20.69 12.22
C THR A 13 -9.30 22.18 12.57
N ARG A 14 -9.98 22.69 13.61
CA ARG A 14 -9.98 24.12 13.96
C ARG A 14 -9.29 24.49 15.29
N GLN A 15 -8.63 23.55 15.96
CA GLN A 15 -8.05 23.81 17.29
C GLN A 15 -6.54 24.12 17.33
N ASN A 16 -5.86 24.32 16.20
CA ASN A 16 -4.43 24.69 16.21
C ASN A 16 -4.06 26.00 15.52
N GLN A 17 -5.02 26.91 15.32
CA GLN A 17 -4.74 28.27 14.87
C GLN A 17 -5.63 29.29 15.60
N SER A 18 -5.21 29.70 16.81
CA SER A 18 -5.32 31.10 17.27
C SER A 18 -4.88 31.24 18.73
N SER A 19 -3.67 31.71 18.95
CA SER A 19 -3.35 32.51 20.14
C SER A 19 -2.11 33.34 19.86
N ASN A 20 -2.34 34.56 19.38
CA ASN A 20 -1.56 35.73 19.78
C ASN A 20 -2.17 37.00 19.19
N GLN A 21 -2.88 37.74 20.05
CA GLN A 21 -2.77 39.21 20.13
C GLN A 21 -3.59 39.72 21.32
N THR A 22 -2.97 40.52 22.18
CA THR A 22 -3.44 41.87 22.57
C THR A 22 -2.56 42.45 23.68
N GLY A 23 -2.34 43.77 23.64
CA GLY A 23 -2.03 44.58 24.83
C GLY A 23 -0.80 45.50 24.72
N ALA A 24 -1.03 46.75 24.34
CA ALA A 24 -0.05 47.85 24.39
C ALA A 24 -0.11 48.61 25.73
N SER A 25 1.01 49.15 26.23
CA SER A 25 1.17 50.56 26.62
C SER A 25 2.62 50.93 27.06
N ARG A 26 2.93 52.22 27.00
CA ARG A 26 4.24 52.92 27.03
C ARG A 26 4.81 53.17 28.44
N ARG A 27 6.16 53.25 28.58
CA ARG A 27 6.99 54.48 28.83
C ARG A 27 8.39 54.21 29.46
N VAL A 28 9.41 54.85 28.86
CA VAL A 28 10.56 55.62 29.42
C VAL A 28 11.67 54.91 30.25
N GLY A 29 12.87 54.84 29.64
CA GLY A 29 14.14 55.45 30.14
C GLY A 29 14.98 54.78 31.25
N GLY A 30 16.26 54.48 30.96
CA GLY A 30 17.32 54.45 31.99
C GLY A 30 18.42 53.36 31.88
N LYS A 31 19.59 53.77 31.37
CA LYS A 31 20.99 53.28 31.49
C LYS A 31 21.37 51.98 32.27
N SER A 32 22.38 51.30 31.69
CA SER A 32 23.63 50.74 32.28
C SER A 32 23.80 49.21 32.42
N GLY A 33 24.98 48.70 31.99
CA GLY A 33 25.69 47.57 32.63
C GLY A 33 25.80 46.23 31.87
N THR A 34 26.99 45.93 31.36
CA THR A 34 27.59 44.65 30.87
C THR A 34 27.42 43.39 31.76
N PRO A 35 27.90 42.17 31.38
CA PRO A 35 28.08 41.54 30.06
C PRO A 35 27.54 40.08 29.97
N ASN A 36 27.52 39.57 28.73
CA ASN A 36 27.28 38.18 28.30
C ASN A 36 27.89 37.08 29.19
N ARG A 37 27.06 36.10 29.59
CA ARG A 37 27.49 34.74 29.96
C ARG A 37 26.77 33.74 29.05
N TYR A 38 27.47 33.30 28.00
CA TYR A 38 27.12 32.12 27.22
C TYR A 38 27.40 30.89 28.09
N ASN A 39 26.36 30.27 28.64
CA ASN A 39 26.45 28.93 29.19
C ASN A 39 26.20 27.92 28.06
N ASN A 40 27.29 27.28 27.63
CA ASN A 40 27.27 26.07 26.81
C ASN A 40 26.54 24.95 27.56
N HIS A 41 25.25 24.77 27.29
CA HIS A 41 24.59 23.50 27.55
C HIS A 41 24.99 22.54 26.44
N HIS A 42 26.06 21.77 26.68
CA HIS A 42 26.39 20.62 25.87
C HIS A 42 25.21 19.63 25.87
N SER A 43 24.66 19.47 24.67
CA SER A 43 23.89 18.33 24.17
C SER A 43 24.18 17.03 24.94
N LYS A 44 23.17 16.54 25.65
CA LYS A 44 22.93 15.09 25.75
C LYS A 44 21.79 14.76 24.80
N MET A 45 22.09 14.81 23.49
CA MET A 45 21.32 14.02 22.54
C MET A 45 21.55 12.55 22.91
N SER A 46 20.52 11.95 23.50
CA SER A 46 20.40 10.51 23.67
C SER A 46 20.39 9.86 22.29
N ALA A 47 21.58 9.61 21.73
CA ALA A 47 21.77 8.77 20.58
C ALA A 47 21.53 7.31 21.00
N ASN A 48 20.27 6.91 21.00
CA ASN A 48 19.89 5.52 20.98
C ASN A 48 18.91 5.34 19.81
N SER A 49 19.37 5.59 18.58
CA SER A 49 18.70 4.99 17.43
C SER A 49 18.96 3.49 17.55
N LYS A 50 18.03 2.77 18.18
CA LYS A 50 18.06 1.31 18.15
C LYS A 50 18.11 0.94 16.67
N ALA A 51 19.13 0.18 16.28
CA ALA A 51 19.16 -0.42 14.95
C ALA A 51 17.84 -1.15 14.72
N ASP A 52 17.26 -1.04 13.53
CA ASP A 52 16.08 -1.80 13.12
C ASP A 52 16.55 -3.08 12.41
N PRO A 53 16.62 -4.22 13.13
CA PRO A 53 17.26 -5.40 12.60
C PRO A 53 16.36 -6.10 11.57
N ILE A 54 16.98 -6.90 10.72
CA ILE A 54 16.27 -7.75 9.76
C ILE A 54 15.50 -8.82 10.56
N SER A 55 14.20 -8.92 10.29
CA SER A 55 13.34 -10.01 10.77
C SER A 55 13.49 -11.22 9.83
N LEU A 56 13.27 -11.01 8.53
CA LEU A 56 13.24 -12.06 7.52
C LEU A 56 13.84 -11.54 6.21
N SER A 57 14.69 -12.33 5.58
CA SER A 57 15.06 -12.16 4.16
C SER A 57 14.50 -13.35 3.40
N PHE A 58 13.66 -13.09 2.41
CA PHE A 58 12.92 -14.11 1.67
C PHE A 58 12.83 -13.71 0.20
N HIS A 59 13.58 -14.42 -0.64
CA HIS A 59 13.78 -14.06 -2.05
C HIS A 59 14.17 -12.57 -2.18
N ASP A 60 13.46 -11.81 -3.02
CA ASP A 60 13.76 -10.39 -3.26
C ASP A 60 13.17 -9.46 -2.17
N SER A 61 12.47 -10.02 -1.18
CA SER A 61 11.92 -9.26 -0.04
C SER A 61 12.82 -9.32 1.20
N CYS A 62 12.92 -8.19 1.89
CA CYS A 62 13.60 -8.05 3.18
C CYS A 62 12.69 -7.32 4.17
N LEU A 63 12.19 -8.05 5.15
CA LEU A 63 11.40 -7.51 6.25
C LEU A 63 12.31 -7.17 7.43
N ARG A 64 12.19 -5.96 7.94
CA ARG A 64 12.75 -5.54 9.23
C ARG A 64 11.75 -5.74 10.36
N MET A 65 12.22 -5.66 11.59
CA MET A 65 11.33 -5.74 12.75
C MET A 65 10.26 -4.65 12.70
N SER A 66 10.60 -3.43 12.27
CA SER A 66 9.62 -2.35 12.12
C SER A 66 8.49 -2.69 11.14
N ASP A 67 8.79 -3.41 10.05
CA ASP A 67 7.79 -3.88 9.07
C ASP A 67 6.86 -4.92 9.70
N VAL A 68 7.43 -5.95 10.33
CA VAL A 68 6.65 -7.02 10.98
C VAL A 68 5.76 -6.46 12.08
N GLN A 69 6.25 -5.45 12.80
CA GLN A 69 5.45 -4.77 13.80
C GLN A 69 4.17 -4.16 13.20
N LEU A 70 4.11 -3.76 11.92
CA LEU A 70 2.86 -3.27 11.31
C LEU A 70 1.72 -4.30 11.35
N LEU A 71 2.01 -5.59 11.52
CA LEU A 71 1.03 -6.67 11.56
C LEU A 71 0.25 -6.74 12.89
N HIS A 72 0.81 -6.30 14.03
CA HIS A 72 0.11 -6.33 15.33
C HIS A 72 -1.03 -5.30 15.46
N GLY A 73 -1.25 -4.47 14.45
CA GLY A 73 -2.41 -3.59 14.37
C GLY A 73 -2.49 -2.50 15.46
N PRO A 74 -3.44 -1.57 15.35
CA PRO A 74 -4.16 -1.15 14.14
C PRO A 74 -3.26 -0.23 13.28
N ARG A 75 -2.43 -0.80 12.40
CA ARG A 75 -1.42 -0.09 11.62
C ARG A 75 -1.59 -0.36 10.13
N TRP A 76 -1.30 0.64 9.31
CA TRP A 76 -1.22 0.47 7.86
C TRP A 76 -0.08 -0.48 7.51
N LEU A 77 -0.29 -1.31 6.50
CA LEU A 77 0.79 -2.07 5.90
C LEU A 77 1.56 -1.15 4.94
N ASN A 78 2.87 -1.32 4.90
CA ASN A 78 3.72 -0.75 3.87
C ASN A 78 3.86 -1.73 2.69
N ASP A 79 4.56 -1.25 1.66
CA ASP A 79 5.00 -2.03 0.50
C ASP A 79 5.72 -3.31 0.90
N GLN A 80 6.71 -3.24 1.81
CA GLN A 80 7.53 -4.40 2.20
C GLN A 80 6.72 -5.65 2.58
N ILE A 81 5.64 -5.50 3.35
CA ILE A 81 4.77 -6.61 3.74
C ILE A 81 3.99 -7.17 2.54
N LEU A 82 3.51 -6.30 1.64
CA LEU A 82 2.82 -6.72 0.43
C LEU A 82 3.78 -7.43 -0.54
N SER A 83 4.99 -6.88 -0.75
CA SER A 83 6.04 -7.48 -1.59
C SER A 83 6.48 -8.83 -1.04
N PHE A 84 6.70 -8.95 0.28
CA PHE A 84 6.95 -10.24 0.93
C PHE A 84 5.85 -11.26 0.64
N TYR A 85 4.58 -10.86 0.75
CA TYR A 85 3.51 -11.81 0.48
C TYR A 85 3.45 -12.22 -0.99
N TYR A 86 3.74 -11.30 -1.91
CA TYR A 86 3.80 -11.60 -3.35
C TYR A 86 4.96 -12.56 -3.68
N GLU A 87 6.13 -12.40 -3.05
CA GLU A 87 7.23 -13.37 -3.12
C GLU A 87 6.78 -14.76 -2.63
N TYR A 88 6.06 -14.83 -1.51
CA TYR A 88 5.51 -16.09 -1.00
C TYR A 88 4.51 -16.73 -1.98
N LEU A 89 3.62 -15.92 -2.57
CA LEU A 89 2.67 -16.40 -3.56
C LEU A 89 3.39 -16.96 -4.80
N THR A 90 4.38 -16.23 -5.33
CA THR A 90 5.16 -16.62 -6.50
C THR A 90 5.99 -17.87 -6.27
N HIS A 91 6.75 -17.93 -5.18
CA HIS A 91 7.78 -18.96 -4.99
C HIS A 91 7.33 -20.17 -4.18
N VAL A 92 6.21 -20.07 -3.45
CA VAL A 92 5.71 -21.16 -2.59
C VAL A 92 4.32 -21.58 -3.00
N LYS A 93 3.31 -20.70 -2.89
CA LYS A 93 1.90 -21.11 -3.04
C LYS A 93 1.55 -21.46 -4.48
N TYR A 94 1.98 -20.65 -5.45
CA TYR A 94 1.66 -20.80 -6.87
C TYR A 94 2.89 -21.09 -7.73
N LYS A 95 3.95 -21.65 -7.13
CA LYS A 95 5.22 -21.97 -7.82
C LYS A 95 5.05 -22.76 -9.12
N THR A 96 4.03 -23.61 -9.20
CA THR A 96 3.76 -24.46 -10.37
C THR A 96 2.75 -23.86 -11.34
N ASN A 97 2.16 -22.69 -11.03
CA ASN A 97 1.24 -21.99 -11.91
C ASN A 97 2.00 -20.90 -12.66
N ASP A 98 2.23 -21.14 -13.95
CA ASP A 98 2.96 -20.23 -14.82
C ASP A 98 2.04 -19.22 -15.54
N ASP A 99 0.75 -19.18 -15.21
CA ASP A 99 -0.23 -18.27 -15.83
C ASP A 99 -0.44 -16.99 -15.03
N ILE A 100 -0.03 -16.99 -13.76
CA ILE A 100 -0.20 -15.89 -12.83
C ILE A 100 1.15 -15.20 -12.59
N VAL A 101 1.12 -13.87 -12.57
CA VAL A 101 2.25 -13.05 -12.10
C VAL A 101 1.75 -11.99 -11.12
N PHE A 102 2.54 -11.76 -10.07
CA PHE A 102 2.28 -10.79 -9.02
C PHE A 102 3.29 -9.64 -9.12
N ILE A 103 2.85 -8.46 -9.53
CA ILE A 103 3.69 -7.27 -9.63
C ILE A 103 3.68 -6.55 -8.28
N ALA A 104 4.86 -6.47 -7.67
CA ALA A 104 5.04 -5.86 -6.35
C ALA A 104 4.62 -4.38 -6.33
N PRO A 105 4.22 -3.83 -5.15
CA PRO A 105 3.83 -2.43 -4.99
C PRO A 105 4.81 -1.40 -5.56
N GLU A 106 6.10 -1.56 -5.28
CA GLU A 106 7.18 -0.68 -5.71
C GLU A 106 7.32 -0.68 -7.23
N VAL A 107 7.22 -1.87 -7.85
CA VAL A 107 7.24 -2.04 -9.30
C VAL A 107 6.01 -1.37 -9.92
N THR A 108 4.83 -1.57 -9.32
CA THR A 108 3.57 -0.94 -9.75
C THR A 108 3.65 0.59 -9.66
N GLN A 109 4.30 1.14 -8.62
CA GLN A 109 4.51 2.58 -8.48
C GLN A 109 5.47 3.12 -9.55
N CYS A 110 6.57 2.41 -9.84
CA CYS A 110 7.51 2.78 -10.91
C CYS A 110 6.84 2.84 -12.29
N MET A 111 5.94 1.89 -12.59
CA MET A 111 5.20 1.85 -13.86
C MET A 111 4.48 3.17 -14.15
N LYS A 112 3.97 3.88 -13.12
CA LYS A 112 3.27 5.17 -13.28
C LYS A 112 4.13 6.26 -13.91
N TYR A 113 5.45 6.16 -13.83
CA TYR A 113 6.39 7.21 -14.31
C TYR A 113 7.23 6.82 -15.52
N MET A 114 7.27 5.54 -15.88
CA MET A 114 8.05 5.02 -17.02
C MET A 114 7.50 5.47 -18.40
N ASP A 115 8.33 5.55 -19.42
CA ASP A 115 7.82 5.60 -20.80
C ASP A 115 7.40 4.21 -21.30
N ASP A 116 6.86 4.13 -22.52
CA ASP A 116 6.35 2.87 -23.08
C ASP A 116 7.45 1.82 -23.28
N GLN A 117 8.68 2.24 -23.59
CA GLN A 117 9.82 1.35 -23.82
C GLN A 117 10.35 0.79 -22.50
N GLU A 118 10.49 1.65 -21.49
CA GLU A 118 10.86 1.24 -20.13
C GLU A 118 9.83 0.28 -19.53
N LEU A 119 8.53 0.56 -19.76
CA LEU A 119 7.45 -0.29 -19.28
C LEU A 119 7.44 -1.65 -20.00
N GLU A 120 7.69 -1.69 -21.31
CA GLU A 120 7.81 -2.94 -22.07
C GLU A 120 8.94 -3.81 -21.52
N GLN A 121 10.12 -3.21 -21.32
CA GLN A 121 11.26 -3.91 -20.74
C GLN A 121 10.95 -4.46 -19.35
N LEU A 122 10.34 -3.64 -18.47
CA LEU A 122 9.98 -4.07 -17.12
C LEU A 122 8.97 -5.23 -17.14
N MET A 123 7.97 -5.17 -18.02
CA MET A 123 6.97 -6.22 -18.18
C MET A 123 7.60 -7.52 -18.70
N ASP A 124 8.57 -7.44 -19.60
CA ASP A 124 9.33 -8.59 -20.09
C ASP A 124 10.24 -9.20 -19.02
N GLU A 125 10.93 -8.38 -18.23
CA GLU A 125 11.74 -8.82 -17.09
C GLU A 125 10.91 -9.58 -16.05
N ASN A 126 9.69 -9.11 -15.79
CA ASN A 126 8.70 -9.79 -14.93
C ASN A 126 7.97 -10.95 -15.63
N LYS A 127 8.32 -11.27 -16.88
CA LYS A 127 7.66 -12.27 -17.73
C LYS A 127 6.15 -12.05 -17.86
N ALA A 128 5.68 -10.83 -17.71
CA ALA A 128 4.27 -10.46 -17.58
C ALA A 128 3.58 -10.24 -18.93
N THR A 129 4.32 -9.85 -19.97
CA THR A 129 3.81 -9.43 -21.29
C THR A 129 2.82 -10.43 -21.92
N ARG A 130 3.02 -11.73 -21.70
CA ARG A 130 2.18 -12.81 -22.24
C ARG A 130 1.35 -13.56 -21.20
N LYS A 131 1.46 -13.20 -19.91
CA LYS A 131 0.74 -13.91 -18.84
C LYS A 131 -0.78 -13.74 -19.00
N PRO A 132 -1.56 -14.81 -18.79
CA PRO A 132 -3.01 -14.73 -18.73
C PRO A 132 -3.51 -13.81 -17.61
N PHE A 133 -2.87 -13.83 -16.44
CA PHE A 133 -3.32 -13.08 -15.27
C PHE A 133 -2.18 -12.29 -14.62
N ILE A 134 -2.41 -11.00 -14.41
CA ILE A 134 -1.41 -10.07 -13.87
C ILE A 134 -2.03 -9.28 -12.72
N PHE A 135 -1.43 -9.36 -11.55
CA PHE A 135 -1.87 -8.67 -10.34
C PHE A 135 -0.99 -7.47 -10.06
N PHE A 136 -1.60 -6.31 -9.81
CA PHE A 136 -0.91 -5.06 -9.46
C PHE A 136 -1.40 -4.56 -8.11
N ALA A 137 -0.51 -4.53 -7.12
CA ALA A 137 -0.79 -3.86 -5.85
C ALA A 137 -0.64 -2.35 -6.03
N LEU A 138 -1.76 -1.61 -5.97
CA LEU A 138 -1.80 -0.20 -6.31
C LEU A 138 -1.92 0.68 -5.06
N ASN A 139 -1.08 1.70 -4.99
CA ASN A 139 -1.19 2.78 -4.01
C ASN A 139 -1.77 4.07 -4.66
N ASP A 140 -2.45 4.91 -3.89
CA ASP A 140 -2.94 6.22 -4.33
C ASP A 140 -1.87 7.34 -4.34
N ASN A 141 -0.61 7.01 -3.99
CA ASN A 141 0.50 7.96 -4.05
C ASN A 141 0.77 8.44 -5.49
N MET A 142 0.84 9.76 -5.66
CA MET A 142 1.09 10.45 -6.93
C MET A 142 2.44 11.17 -6.98
N THR A 143 3.27 11.06 -5.93
CA THR A 143 4.58 11.68 -5.87
C THR A 143 5.70 10.63 -5.90
N PHE A 144 6.94 11.10 -6.10
CA PHE A 144 8.17 10.30 -5.97
C PHE A 144 8.60 10.11 -4.50
N GLU A 145 7.99 10.85 -3.58
CA GLU A 145 8.30 10.75 -2.16
C GLU A 145 7.52 9.60 -1.52
N ALA A 146 8.05 9.04 -0.44
CA ALA A 146 7.33 8.04 0.35
C ALA A 146 6.00 8.63 0.83
N GLY A 147 4.90 7.94 0.55
CA GLY A 147 3.57 8.47 0.81
C GLY A 147 2.46 7.56 0.33
N GLY A 148 1.29 8.16 0.16
CA GLY A 148 0.05 7.43 -0.10
C GLY A 148 -0.70 7.07 1.18
N THR A 149 -2.00 6.86 1.02
CA THR A 149 -2.94 6.64 2.12
C THR A 149 -3.81 5.42 1.93
N HIS A 150 -3.83 4.84 0.72
CA HIS A 150 -4.76 3.76 0.42
C HIS A 150 -4.20 2.75 -0.58
N TRP A 151 -4.44 1.47 -0.27
CA TRP A 151 -4.12 0.33 -1.12
C TRP A 151 -5.37 -0.20 -1.82
N SER A 152 -5.26 -0.54 -3.09
CA SER A 152 -6.26 -1.28 -3.84
C SER A 152 -5.61 -2.30 -4.77
N LEU A 153 -6.39 -3.19 -5.36
CA LEU A 153 -5.89 -4.23 -6.26
C LEU A 153 -6.44 -4.04 -7.67
N LEU A 154 -5.55 -4.09 -8.67
CA LEU A 154 -5.93 -4.18 -10.08
C LEU A 154 -5.48 -5.54 -10.62
N VAL A 155 -6.38 -6.27 -11.28
CA VAL A 155 -6.08 -7.58 -11.87
C VAL A 155 -6.42 -7.56 -13.35
N PHE A 156 -5.46 -7.82 -14.21
CA PHE A 156 -5.69 -8.01 -15.62
C PHE A 156 -5.98 -9.48 -15.92
N SER A 157 -7.08 -9.75 -16.62
CA SER A 157 -7.40 -11.04 -17.23
C SER A 157 -7.35 -10.89 -18.75
N ARG A 158 -6.37 -11.56 -19.36
CA ARG A 158 -6.18 -11.58 -20.81
C ARG A 158 -7.29 -12.35 -21.53
N PRO A 159 -7.74 -13.53 -21.07
CA PRO A 159 -8.87 -14.24 -21.69
C PRO A 159 -10.13 -13.39 -21.75
N GLU A 160 -10.40 -12.62 -20.69
CA GLU A 160 -11.59 -11.74 -20.59
C GLU A 160 -11.35 -10.35 -21.17
N LYS A 161 -10.11 -10.02 -21.58
CA LYS A 161 -9.66 -8.70 -22.01
C LYS A 161 -10.16 -7.59 -21.07
N THR A 162 -10.02 -7.82 -19.77
CA THR A 162 -10.61 -6.96 -18.74
C THR A 162 -9.66 -6.76 -17.57
N PHE A 163 -9.56 -5.51 -17.13
CA PHE A 163 -8.93 -5.10 -15.89
C PHE A 163 -10.01 -4.98 -14.81
N TYR A 164 -9.91 -5.83 -13.81
CA TYR A 164 -10.79 -5.89 -12.66
C TYR A 164 -10.19 -5.11 -11.49
N HIS A 165 -10.90 -4.10 -11.00
CA HIS A 165 -10.45 -3.27 -9.88
C HIS A 165 -11.19 -3.64 -8.61
N PHE A 166 -10.45 -3.94 -7.55
CA PHE A 166 -10.98 -4.29 -6.23
C PHE A 166 -10.48 -3.26 -5.21
N ASP A 167 -11.43 -2.56 -4.59
CA ASP A 167 -11.15 -1.50 -3.63
C ASP A 167 -12.04 -1.66 -2.39
N SER A 168 -11.40 -1.87 -1.23
CA SER A 168 -12.08 -2.04 0.05
C SER A 168 -12.65 -0.75 0.61
N TYR A 169 -12.41 0.40 -0.02
CA TYR A 169 -12.85 1.71 0.44
C TYR A 169 -13.55 2.49 -0.68
N GLY A 170 -14.73 2.02 -1.07
CA GLY A 170 -15.68 2.79 -1.88
C GLY A 170 -15.18 3.18 -3.27
N ASN A 171 -14.29 2.39 -3.88
CA ASN A 171 -13.68 2.66 -5.19
C ASN A 171 -12.89 3.99 -5.23
N ASN A 172 -12.36 4.44 -4.09
CA ASN A 172 -11.59 5.67 -3.96
C ASN A 172 -10.35 5.70 -4.87
N ASN A 173 -9.76 4.54 -5.17
CA ASN A 173 -8.56 4.43 -6.00
C ASN A 173 -8.83 4.16 -7.49
N THR A 174 -10.07 4.37 -7.95
CA THR A 174 -10.46 4.08 -9.35
C THR A 174 -9.64 4.89 -10.35
N SER A 175 -9.43 6.18 -10.08
CA SER A 175 -8.71 7.06 -11.02
C SER A 175 -7.28 6.55 -11.25
N ASN A 176 -6.55 6.27 -10.18
CA ASN A 176 -5.19 5.70 -10.24
C ASN A 176 -5.16 4.36 -10.97
N SER A 177 -6.20 3.53 -10.78
CA SER A 177 -6.31 2.22 -11.43
C SER A 177 -6.55 2.33 -12.93
N VAL A 178 -7.39 3.28 -13.35
CA VAL A 178 -7.64 3.58 -14.76
C VAL A 178 -6.39 4.17 -15.42
N GLU A 179 -5.65 5.03 -14.72
CA GLU A 179 -4.39 5.58 -15.20
C GLU A 179 -3.34 4.49 -15.44
N LEU A 180 -3.11 3.61 -14.45
CA LEU A 180 -2.22 2.46 -14.62
C LEU A 180 -2.69 1.54 -15.76
N MET A 181 -3.99 1.21 -15.83
CA MET A 181 -4.54 0.41 -16.91
C MET A 181 -4.24 1.03 -18.27
N ASN A 182 -4.48 2.33 -18.44
CA ASN A 182 -4.26 3.00 -19.72
C ASN A 182 -2.80 2.93 -20.16
N LYS A 183 -1.88 2.95 -19.21
CA LYS A 183 -0.45 2.85 -19.46
C LYS A 183 -0.04 1.43 -19.88
N VAL A 184 -0.45 0.42 -19.10
CA VAL A 184 0.00 -0.96 -19.32
C VAL A 184 -0.73 -1.64 -20.49
N LYS A 185 -1.99 -1.26 -20.80
CA LYS A 185 -2.77 -1.91 -21.86
C LYS A 185 -2.17 -1.70 -23.26
N GLU A 186 -1.44 -0.62 -23.48
CA GLU A 186 -0.80 -0.34 -24.77
C GLU A 186 0.40 -1.25 -24.98
N THR A 187 1.28 -1.34 -23.98
CA THR A 187 2.44 -2.23 -23.95
C THR A 187 2.08 -3.72 -24.11
N MET A 188 0.90 -4.13 -23.62
CA MET A 188 0.48 -5.54 -23.69
C MET A 188 -0.30 -5.92 -24.97
N ASP A 189 -0.40 -5.02 -25.95
CA ASP A 189 -1.28 -5.16 -27.14
C ASP A 189 -2.76 -5.41 -26.78
N MET A 190 -3.23 -4.76 -25.71
CA MET A 190 -4.56 -4.95 -25.14
C MET A 190 -5.37 -3.66 -25.17
N ARG A 191 -5.26 -2.89 -26.26
CA ARG A 191 -5.92 -1.58 -26.43
C ARG A 191 -7.45 -1.64 -26.26
N SER A 192 -8.07 -2.77 -26.58
CA SER A 192 -9.51 -3.01 -26.44
C SER A 192 -9.92 -3.49 -25.04
N ALA A 193 -8.99 -3.61 -24.10
CA ALA A 193 -9.29 -4.11 -22.77
C ALA A 193 -10.21 -3.15 -22.01
N LYS A 194 -11.17 -3.73 -21.28
CA LYS A 194 -12.16 -2.98 -20.52
C LYS A 194 -11.69 -2.75 -19.09
N PHE A 195 -12.14 -1.66 -18.49
CA PHE A 195 -12.04 -1.45 -17.04
C PHE A 195 -13.34 -1.87 -16.37
N ARG A 196 -13.26 -2.67 -15.30
CA ARG A 196 -14.42 -3.11 -14.53
C ARG A 196 -14.17 -2.98 -13.02
N PRO A 197 -14.78 -1.99 -12.35
CA PRO A 197 -14.77 -1.93 -10.89
C PRO A 197 -15.63 -3.05 -10.32
N MET A 198 -15.10 -3.78 -9.34
CA MET A 198 -15.74 -4.94 -8.73
C MET A 198 -16.32 -4.59 -7.37
N ARG A 199 -17.49 -5.14 -7.07
CA ARG A 199 -18.03 -5.12 -5.71
C ARG A 199 -17.23 -6.11 -4.88
N CYS A 200 -16.58 -5.65 -3.83
CA CYS A 200 -15.81 -6.48 -2.91
C CYS A 200 -16.12 -6.13 -1.45
N LEU A 201 -15.66 -6.99 -0.54
CA LEU A 201 -15.80 -6.78 0.89
C LEU A 201 -15.16 -5.45 1.30
N GLN A 202 -15.98 -4.55 1.85
CA GLN A 202 -15.54 -3.22 2.28
C GLN A 202 -14.92 -3.29 3.67
N GLN A 203 -13.85 -2.52 3.90
CA GLN A 203 -13.20 -2.43 5.19
C GLN A 203 -14.10 -1.71 6.20
N ALA A 204 -14.12 -2.21 7.44
CA ALA A 204 -14.87 -1.59 8.53
C ALA A 204 -14.04 -0.58 9.34
N ASN A 205 -12.75 -0.45 9.04
CA ASN A 205 -11.80 0.42 9.74
C ASN A 205 -10.94 1.22 8.75
N GLY A 206 -10.06 2.09 9.25
CA GLY A 206 -9.23 2.96 8.42
C GLY A 206 -7.83 2.41 8.07
N TYR A 207 -7.51 1.14 8.35
CA TYR A 207 -6.12 0.67 8.30
C TYR A 207 -5.87 -0.69 7.65
N ASP A 208 -6.91 -1.44 7.33
CA ASP A 208 -6.79 -2.79 6.75
C ASP A 208 -6.84 -2.86 5.22
N CYS A 209 -6.77 -1.73 4.49
CA CYS A 209 -6.77 -1.74 3.02
C CYS A 209 -5.68 -2.67 2.43
N GLY A 210 -4.47 -2.65 2.99
CA GLY A 210 -3.40 -3.58 2.59
C GLY A 210 -3.71 -5.05 2.90
N ILE A 211 -4.41 -5.33 4.01
CA ILE A 211 -4.87 -6.68 4.36
C ILE A 211 -5.94 -7.15 3.36
N HIS A 212 -6.85 -6.27 2.96
CA HIS A 212 -7.86 -6.57 1.94
C HIS A 212 -7.21 -6.87 0.58
N VAL A 213 -6.18 -6.12 0.18
CA VAL A 213 -5.39 -6.42 -1.04
C VAL A 213 -4.79 -7.82 -0.95
N ILE A 214 -4.05 -8.13 0.12
CA ILE A 214 -3.45 -9.46 0.34
C ILE A 214 -4.50 -10.59 0.26
N CYS A 215 -5.63 -10.44 0.96
CA CYS A 215 -6.68 -11.45 0.97
C CYS A 215 -7.34 -11.62 -0.40
N MET A 216 -7.61 -10.51 -1.10
CA MET A 216 -8.26 -10.54 -2.41
C MET A 216 -7.33 -11.12 -3.47
N THR A 217 -6.05 -10.76 -3.47
CA THR A 217 -5.04 -11.35 -4.37
C THR A 217 -5.03 -12.87 -4.21
N ASP A 218 -4.96 -13.35 -2.96
CA ASP A 218 -4.89 -14.78 -2.70
C ASP A 218 -6.18 -15.51 -3.10
N HIS A 219 -7.34 -14.93 -2.81
CA HIS A 219 -8.66 -15.47 -3.14
C HIS A 219 -8.89 -15.56 -4.65
N ILE A 220 -8.49 -14.52 -5.41
CA ILE A 220 -8.60 -14.52 -6.87
C ILE A 220 -7.62 -15.53 -7.46
N ALA A 221 -6.38 -15.58 -6.99
CA ALA A 221 -5.38 -16.52 -7.51
C ALA A 221 -5.81 -17.99 -7.30
N ASP A 222 -6.36 -18.34 -6.12
CA ASP A 222 -6.93 -19.66 -5.85
C ASP A 222 -8.14 -20.00 -6.73
N TYR A 223 -8.92 -19.00 -7.15
CA TYR A 223 -10.04 -19.18 -8.06
C TYR A 223 -9.55 -19.35 -9.51
N LEU A 224 -8.62 -18.51 -9.95
CA LEU A 224 -8.01 -18.59 -11.28
C LEU A 224 -7.28 -19.91 -11.52
N ASN A 225 -6.58 -20.42 -10.52
CA ASN A 225 -5.90 -21.72 -10.59
C ASN A 225 -6.86 -22.91 -10.79
N ARG A 226 -8.18 -22.71 -10.66
CA ARG A 226 -9.21 -23.74 -10.87
C ARG A 226 -10.11 -23.47 -12.08
N TYR A 227 -10.38 -22.21 -12.39
CA TYR A 227 -11.42 -21.83 -13.36
C TYR A 227 -10.91 -20.98 -14.52
N GLU A 228 -9.68 -20.45 -14.44
CA GLU A 228 -9.04 -19.65 -15.51
C GLU A 228 -9.88 -18.44 -15.99
N VAL A 229 -10.73 -17.92 -15.11
CA VAL A 229 -11.63 -16.80 -15.37
C VAL A 229 -11.92 -16.06 -14.06
N ILE A 230 -12.10 -14.75 -14.09
CA ILE A 230 -12.48 -13.96 -12.91
C ILE A 230 -14.00 -13.84 -12.78
N ASP A 231 -14.73 -13.78 -13.90
CA ASP A 231 -16.19 -13.82 -13.86
C ASP A 231 -16.72 -15.02 -13.06
N GLY A 232 -17.66 -14.76 -12.15
CA GLY A 232 -18.18 -15.74 -11.22
C GLY A 232 -17.42 -15.87 -9.89
N LEU A 233 -16.34 -15.10 -9.68
CA LEU A 233 -15.60 -15.08 -8.41
C LEU A 233 -16.56 -14.88 -7.22
N PRO A 234 -16.57 -15.81 -6.24
CA PRO A 234 -17.41 -15.68 -5.05
C PRO A 234 -16.91 -14.55 -4.13
N PRO A 235 -17.77 -13.98 -3.27
CA PRO A 235 -17.36 -12.95 -2.32
C PRO A 235 -16.28 -13.44 -1.34
N LEU A 236 -15.28 -12.59 -1.08
CA LEU A 236 -14.29 -12.80 -0.03
C LEU A 236 -14.97 -12.87 1.35
N GLN A 237 -14.62 -13.88 2.14
CA GLN A 237 -15.18 -14.06 3.48
C GLN A 237 -14.54 -13.11 4.49
N VAL A 238 -15.36 -12.55 5.38
CA VAL A 238 -14.91 -11.58 6.39
C VAL A 238 -13.92 -12.19 7.39
N ASP A 239 -14.07 -13.48 7.71
CA ASP A 239 -13.19 -14.15 8.67
C ASP A 239 -11.77 -14.33 8.12
N THR A 240 -11.61 -14.47 6.80
CA THR A 240 -10.30 -14.47 6.13
C THR A 240 -9.56 -13.16 6.39
N VAL A 241 -10.24 -12.01 6.27
CA VAL A 241 -9.65 -10.69 6.52
C VAL A 241 -9.27 -10.54 7.99
N LYS A 242 -10.16 -10.93 8.92
CA LYS A 242 -9.92 -10.84 10.36
C LYS A 242 -8.71 -11.68 10.81
N ALA A 243 -8.53 -12.86 10.23
CA ALA A 243 -7.45 -13.77 10.59
C ALA A 243 -6.09 -13.37 9.96
N LYS A 244 -6.10 -12.65 8.83
CA LYS A 244 -4.94 -12.51 7.96
C LYS A 244 -3.70 -11.93 8.64
N ARG A 245 -3.84 -10.94 9.53
CA ARG A 245 -2.70 -10.39 10.29
C ARG A 245 -1.97 -11.46 11.10
N THR A 246 -2.73 -12.32 11.78
CA THR A 246 -2.18 -13.43 12.57
C THR A 246 -1.59 -14.51 11.66
N GLU A 247 -2.21 -14.77 10.51
CA GLU A 247 -1.68 -15.72 9.52
C GLU A 247 -0.34 -15.26 8.94
N LEU A 248 -0.21 -13.97 8.60
CA LEU A 248 1.05 -13.39 8.09
C LEU A 248 2.17 -13.48 9.13
N LEU A 249 1.89 -13.18 10.40
CA LEU A 249 2.86 -13.35 11.48
C LEU A 249 3.33 -14.80 11.61
N LYS A 250 2.39 -15.75 11.63
CA LYS A 250 2.72 -17.19 11.68
C LYS A 250 3.53 -17.62 10.46
N LEU A 251 3.19 -17.10 9.28
CA LEU A 251 3.92 -17.38 8.04
C LEU A 251 5.37 -16.88 8.12
N ILE A 252 5.58 -15.63 8.54
CA ILE A 252 6.93 -15.05 8.72
C ILE A 252 7.76 -15.91 9.68
N LEU A 253 7.19 -16.29 10.83
CA LEU A 253 7.87 -17.16 11.80
C LEU A 253 8.18 -18.55 11.21
N SER A 254 7.26 -19.13 10.43
CA SER A 254 7.47 -20.44 9.79
C SER A 254 8.57 -20.44 8.75
N LEU A 255 8.87 -19.28 8.15
CA LEU A 255 9.97 -19.09 7.20
C LEU A 255 11.29 -18.70 7.88
N GLY A 256 11.36 -18.77 9.22
CA GLY A 256 12.56 -18.46 10.00
C GLY A 256 12.70 -16.97 10.36
N GLY A 257 11.65 -16.18 10.14
CA GLY A 257 11.58 -14.78 10.54
C GLY A 257 11.43 -14.58 12.04
N LYS A 258 11.45 -13.33 12.47
CA LYS A 258 11.29 -12.92 13.88
C LYS A 258 10.11 -11.96 14.04
N ASP A 259 9.46 -12.01 15.18
CA ASP A 259 8.32 -11.15 15.54
C ASP A 259 8.65 -10.26 16.74
#